data_AF-A0A662RJ21-F1
#
_entry.id   AF-A0A662RJ21-F1
#
_cell.length_a   1.000
_cell.length_b   1.000
_cell.length_c   1.000
_cell.angle_alpha   90.00
_cell.angle_beta   90.00
_cell.angle_gamma   90.00
#
_symmetry.space_group_name_H-M   'P 1'
#
loop_
_entity.id
_entity.type
_entity.pdbx_description
1 polymer ?
#
loop_
_entity_poly.entity_id
_entity_poly.type
_entity_poly.pdbx_seq_one_letter_code
_entity_poly.pdbx_strand_id
1 'polypeptide(L)'
;DEYCKRAVKLRIPLIAFTEHVRKKLTYRYHDLVEEILTARENYPELIILTGCEARVLEGGSLDVSADILRECEIVLMAFHSFPADKEKYVEALKRALSNPRVDIWAHPGLFLRNAGLKLREEEVAAILEIASRENVLIELNAKYGLPSKDWVWVGKRKGVKFVRGSDVHKVEELK
;
A
#
# COMPACT_ATOMS: atom_id res chain seq x y z
N ASP A 1 -6.18 -10.28 -17.06
CA ASP A 1 -7.05 -9.93 -18.20
C ASP A 1 -8.37 -9.26 -17.77
N GLU A 2 -9.24 -9.94 -17.01
CA GLU A 2 -10.57 -9.42 -16.64
C GLU A 2 -10.56 -8.06 -15.94
N TYR A 3 -9.63 -7.87 -15.00
CA TYR A 3 -9.41 -6.58 -14.32
C TYR A 3 -9.10 -5.45 -15.31
N CYS A 4 -8.24 -5.69 -16.31
CA CYS A 4 -7.87 -4.70 -17.31
C CYS A 4 -9.06 -4.35 -18.21
N LYS A 5 -9.80 -5.35 -18.70
CA LYS A 5 -11.05 -5.12 -19.48
C LYS A 5 -12.03 -4.25 -18.72
N ARG A 6 -12.22 -4.55 -17.43
CA ARG A 6 -13.14 -3.80 -16.57
C ARG A 6 -12.66 -2.36 -16.35
N ALA A 7 -11.36 -2.15 -16.11
CA ALA A 7 -10.77 -0.84 -15.92
C ALA A 7 -10.90 0.05 -17.16
N VAL A 8 -10.62 -0.49 -18.35
CA VAL A 8 -10.82 0.22 -19.62
C VAL A 8 -12.28 0.64 -19.79
N LYS A 9 -13.23 -0.27 -19.53
CA LYS A 9 -14.66 0.04 -19.57
C LYS A 9 -15.06 1.16 -18.59
N LEU A 10 -14.41 1.22 -17.42
CA LEU A 10 -14.62 2.25 -16.40
C LEU A 10 -13.80 3.51 -16.62
N ARG A 11 -12.93 3.54 -17.65
CA ARG A 11 -11.97 4.62 -17.90
C ARG A 11 -11.05 4.89 -16.71
N ILE A 12 -10.69 3.83 -15.99
CA ILE A 12 -9.64 3.89 -14.98
C ILE A 12 -8.30 3.99 -15.74
N PRO A 13 -7.49 5.03 -15.48
CA PRO A 13 -6.27 5.27 -16.27
C PRO A 13 -5.09 4.39 -15.83
N LEU A 14 -5.12 3.87 -14.60
CA LEU A 14 -4.03 3.12 -14.00
C LEU A 14 -4.54 1.97 -13.12
N ILE A 15 -3.94 0.79 -13.28
CA ILE A 15 -4.02 -0.31 -12.31
C ILE A 15 -2.61 -0.63 -11.81
N ALA A 16 -2.46 -0.77 -10.50
CA ALA A 16 -1.29 -1.43 -9.92
C ALA A 16 -1.72 -2.79 -9.39
N PHE A 17 -1.06 -3.86 -9.82
CA PHE A 17 -1.27 -5.18 -9.24
C PHE A 17 -0.30 -5.34 -8.06
N THR A 18 -0.85 -5.28 -6.84
CA THR A 18 -0.07 -5.24 -5.59
C THR A 18 -0.36 -6.46 -4.73
N GLU A 19 0.00 -7.63 -5.23
CA GLU A 19 -0.26 -8.90 -4.53
C GLU A 19 0.41 -8.95 -3.16
N HIS A 20 -0.20 -9.70 -2.25
CA HIS A 20 0.41 -9.94 -0.95
C HIS A 20 1.65 -10.81 -1.10
N VAL A 21 2.78 -10.30 -0.59
CA VAL A 21 4.06 -11.01 -0.65
C VAL A 21 4.63 -11.29 0.73
N ARG A 22 5.48 -12.31 0.80
CA ARG A 22 6.24 -12.74 1.99
C ARG A 22 7.68 -13.04 1.56
N LYS A 23 8.65 -13.07 2.49
CA LYS A 23 10.03 -13.51 2.17
C LYS A 23 10.08 -14.92 1.58
N LYS A 24 9.14 -15.78 1.98
CA LYS A 24 8.96 -17.13 1.44
C LYS A 24 7.59 -17.20 0.78
N LEU A 25 7.56 -17.28 -0.54
CA LEU A 25 6.34 -17.46 -1.32
C LEU A 25 6.14 -18.94 -1.67
N THR A 26 4.88 -19.32 -1.85
CA THR A 26 4.49 -20.65 -2.37
C THR A 26 4.35 -20.66 -3.90
N TYR A 27 4.50 -19.51 -4.54
CA TYR A 27 4.43 -19.31 -5.99
C TYR A 27 5.62 -18.47 -6.45
N ARG A 28 5.87 -18.44 -7.77
CA ARG A 28 6.91 -17.60 -8.37
C ARG A 28 6.31 -16.23 -8.72
N TYR A 29 6.74 -15.19 -8.02
CA TYR A 29 6.29 -13.82 -8.29
C TYR A 29 6.60 -13.36 -9.72
N HIS A 30 7.69 -13.88 -10.31
CA HIS A 30 8.06 -13.58 -11.69
C HIS A 30 6.98 -13.98 -12.71
N ASP A 31 6.26 -15.08 -12.47
CA ASP A 31 5.21 -15.54 -13.38
C ASP A 31 4.06 -14.50 -13.42
N LEU A 32 3.74 -13.86 -12.28
CA LEU A 32 2.78 -12.74 -12.22
C LEU A 32 3.29 -11.51 -13.00
N VAL A 33 4.59 -11.22 -12.93
CA VAL A 33 5.20 -10.11 -13.66
C VAL A 33 5.09 -10.33 -15.17
N GLU A 34 5.35 -11.55 -15.66
CA GLU A 34 5.17 -11.91 -17.07
C GLU A 34 3.71 -11.73 -17.53
N GLU A 35 2.74 -12.12 -16.69
CA GLU A 35 1.31 -11.89 -16.97
C GLU A 35 0.97 -10.40 -17.05
N ILE A 36 1.54 -9.57 -16.17
CA ILE A 36 1.35 -8.13 -16.18
C ILE A 36 1.98 -7.48 -17.43
N LEU A 37 3.17 -7.91 -17.83
CA LEU A 37 3.82 -7.44 -19.05
C LEU A 37 2.98 -7.78 -20.29
N THR A 38 2.47 -9.01 -20.37
CA THR A 38 1.53 -9.43 -21.42
C THR A 38 0.26 -8.58 -21.40
N ALA A 39 -0.27 -8.24 -20.21
CA ALA A 39 -1.42 -7.35 -20.10
C ALA A 39 -1.13 -5.93 -20.61
N ARG A 40 0.08 -5.39 -20.42
CA ARG A 40 0.45 -4.06 -20.96
C ARG A 40 0.36 -4.02 -22.48
N GLU A 41 0.82 -5.08 -23.14
CA GLU A 41 0.75 -5.18 -24.60
C GLU A 41 -0.70 -5.24 -25.10
N ASN A 42 -1.57 -5.93 -24.36
CA ASN A 42 -2.97 -6.11 -24.73
C ASN A 42 -3.87 -4.88 -24.41
N TYR A 43 -3.43 -4.00 -23.51
CA TYR A 43 -4.20 -2.83 -23.04
C TYR A 43 -3.33 -1.56 -23.05
N PRO A 44 -2.87 -1.08 -24.22
CA PRO A 44 -1.94 0.04 -24.34
C PRO A 44 -2.49 1.39 -23.84
N GLU A 45 -3.82 1.52 -23.72
CA GLU A 45 -4.48 2.69 -23.15
C GLU A 45 -4.47 2.73 -21.61
N LEU A 46 -4.10 1.62 -20.95
CA LEU A 46 -4.10 1.46 -19.51
C LEU A 46 -2.66 1.45 -18.98
N ILE A 47 -2.36 2.29 -18.00
CA ILE A 47 -1.09 2.18 -17.27
C ILE A 47 -1.22 1.01 -16.31
N ILE A 48 -0.41 -0.02 -16.47
CA ILE A 48 -0.43 -1.20 -15.60
C ILE A 48 0.90 -1.28 -14.87
N LEU A 49 0.91 -1.26 -13.54
CA LEU A 49 2.14 -1.35 -12.73
C LEU A 49 2.29 -2.73 -12.08
N THR A 50 3.54 -3.21 -12.00
CA THR A 50 3.90 -4.35 -11.16
C THR A 50 4.19 -3.84 -9.74
N GLY A 51 3.63 -4.51 -8.74
CA GLY A 51 3.87 -4.11 -7.36
C GLY A 51 3.58 -5.20 -6.36
N CYS A 52 3.78 -4.87 -5.09
CA CYS A 52 3.42 -5.75 -4.00
C CYS A 52 2.89 -4.98 -2.80
N GLU A 53 2.08 -5.66 -2.01
CA GLU A 53 1.73 -5.22 -0.66
C GLU A 53 2.52 -6.08 0.34
N ALA A 54 3.62 -5.50 0.83
CA ALA A 54 4.51 -6.15 1.78
C ALA A 54 4.04 -5.93 3.22
N ARG A 55 4.03 -7.01 4.00
CA ARG A 55 3.74 -6.94 5.44
C ARG A 55 4.90 -6.27 6.18
N VAL A 56 4.58 -5.35 7.09
CA VAL A 56 5.55 -4.79 8.05
C VAL A 56 5.73 -5.76 9.23
N LEU A 57 6.99 -6.06 9.57
CA LEU A 57 7.38 -6.89 10.72
C LEU A 57 7.54 -6.03 11.98
N GLU A 58 7.61 -6.67 13.15
CA GLU A 58 7.78 -5.99 14.46
C GLU A 58 8.98 -5.04 14.51
N GLY A 59 10.07 -5.35 13.81
CA GLY A 59 11.25 -4.49 13.71
C GLY A 59 11.12 -3.31 12.73
N GLY A 60 10.00 -3.19 12.01
CA GLY A 60 9.76 -2.17 10.97
C GLY A 60 10.27 -2.54 9.58
N SER A 61 10.94 -3.67 9.41
CA SER A 61 11.36 -4.18 8.10
C SER A 61 10.19 -4.81 7.34
N LEU A 62 10.27 -4.87 6.02
CA LEU A 62 9.29 -5.55 5.18
C LEU A 62 9.53 -7.07 5.13
N ASP A 63 8.45 -7.84 5.15
CA ASP A 63 8.45 -9.28 4.90
C ASP A 63 8.40 -9.55 3.38
N VAL A 64 9.48 -9.22 2.68
CA VAL A 64 9.61 -9.42 1.23
C VAL A 64 11.07 -9.69 0.88
N SER A 65 11.33 -10.47 -0.17
CA SER A 65 12.69 -10.74 -0.65
C SER A 65 13.21 -9.59 -1.52
N ALA A 66 14.54 -9.47 -1.60
CA ALA A 66 15.16 -8.48 -2.49
C ALA A 66 14.84 -8.74 -3.97
N ASP A 67 14.64 -10.00 -4.36
CA ASP A 67 14.33 -10.37 -5.75
C ASP A 67 12.94 -9.87 -6.15
N ILE A 68 11.92 -10.08 -5.32
CA ILE A 68 10.57 -9.52 -5.54
C ILE A 68 10.64 -7.99 -5.60
N LEU A 69 11.35 -7.36 -4.66
CA LEU A 69 11.48 -5.90 -4.65
C LEU A 69 12.13 -5.34 -5.92
N ARG A 70 13.00 -6.09 -6.61
CA ARG A 70 13.61 -5.64 -7.88
C ARG A 70 12.63 -5.70 -9.06
N GLU A 71 11.60 -6.52 -8.96
CA GLU A 71 10.57 -6.68 -10.00
C GLU A 71 9.35 -5.76 -9.80
N CYS A 72 9.22 -5.14 -8.62
CA CYS A 72 8.17 -4.16 -8.33
C CYS A 72 8.55 -2.75 -8.80
N GLU A 73 7.64 -2.11 -9.52
CA GLU A 73 7.67 -0.66 -9.81
C GLU A 73 7.02 0.15 -8.68
N ILE A 74 6.13 -0.47 -7.89
CA ILE A 74 5.46 0.17 -6.76
C ILE A 74 5.33 -0.78 -5.57
N VAL A 75 5.71 -0.31 -4.38
CA VAL A 75 5.71 -1.10 -3.15
C VAL A 75 4.81 -0.46 -2.11
N LEU A 76 3.77 -1.18 -1.75
CA LEU A 76 2.87 -0.85 -0.66
C LEU A 76 3.37 -1.55 0.61
N MET A 77 3.27 -0.86 1.74
CA MET A 77 3.47 -1.48 3.06
C MET A 77 2.21 -1.40 3.91
N ALA A 78 1.96 -2.49 4.64
CA ALA A 78 0.75 -2.68 5.42
C ALA A 78 0.99 -3.47 6.71
N PHE A 79 0.13 -3.26 7.69
CA PHE A 79 0.09 -4.02 8.93
C PHE A 79 -1.13 -4.95 8.93
N HIS A 80 -0.93 -6.24 8.63
CA HIS A 80 -2.02 -7.25 8.65
C HIS A 80 -2.16 -7.96 10.01
N SER A 81 -1.03 -8.24 10.65
CA SER A 81 -0.97 -8.83 11.98
C SER A 81 0.27 -8.33 12.70
N PHE A 82 0.04 -7.69 13.85
CA PHE A 82 1.04 -7.06 14.69
C PHE A 82 0.55 -7.15 16.14
N PRO A 83 1.44 -7.19 17.15
CA PRO A 83 1.02 -7.14 18.55
C PRO A 83 0.13 -5.93 18.84
N ALA A 84 -0.89 -6.07 19.69
CA ALA A 84 -1.75 -4.97 20.11
C ALA A 84 -1.02 -4.04 21.12
N ASP A 85 0.10 -3.47 20.68
CA ASP A 85 1.02 -2.63 21.42
C ASP A 85 1.26 -1.37 20.59
N LYS A 86 0.72 -0.24 21.06
CA LYS A 86 0.70 1.02 20.33
C LYS A 86 2.11 1.56 20.13
N GLU A 87 2.93 1.51 21.17
CA GLU A 87 4.30 2.01 21.17
C GLU A 87 5.15 1.25 20.14
N LYS A 88 5.09 -0.09 20.16
CA LYS A 88 5.79 -0.92 19.16
C LYS A 88 5.27 -0.69 17.75
N TYR A 89 3.95 -0.53 17.59
CA TYR A 89 3.36 -0.25 16.28
C TYR A 89 3.88 1.07 15.70
N VAL A 90 3.88 2.13 16.51
CA VAL A 90 4.36 3.45 16.09
C VAL A 90 5.85 3.40 15.74
N GLU A 91 6.66 2.71 16.54
CA GLU A 91 8.09 2.55 16.25
C GLU A 91 8.34 1.80 14.94
N ALA A 92 7.67 0.66 14.74
CA ALA A 92 7.78 -0.13 13.53
C ALA A 92 7.30 0.66 12.29
N LEU A 93 6.20 1.41 12.42
CA LEU A 93 5.67 2.25 11.34
C LEU A 93 6.65 3.35 10.93
N LYS A 94 7.26 4.05 11.89
CA LYS A 94 8.27 5.08 11.60
C LYS A 94 9.47 4.50 10.85
N ARG A 95 9.94 3.31 11.27
CA ARG A 95 11.03 2.60 10.58
C ARG A 95 10.63 2.17 9.18
N ALA A 96 9.42 1.63 9.01
CA ALA A 96 8.91 1.22 7.69
C ALA A 96 8.75 2.41 6.73
N LEU A 97 8.24 3.56 7.22
CA LEU A 97 8.14 4.79 6.43
C LEU A 97 9.51 5.36 6.02
N SER A 98 10.57 5.06 6.78
CA SER A 98 11.94 5.49 6.46
C SER A 98 12.67 4.50 5.54
N ASN A 99 11.97 3.47 5.03
CA ASN A 99 12.56 2.51 4.10
C ASN A 99 12.49 3.09 2.66
N PRO A 100 13.64 3.26 1.96
CA PRO A 100 13.67 3.85 0.63
C PRO A 100 13.00 2.99 -0.47
N ARG A 101 12.59 1.77 -0.14
CA ARG A 101 11.82 0.88 -1.03
C ARG A 101 10.32 0.96 -0.81
N VAL A 102 9.82 1.78 0.12
CA VAL A 102 8.38 1.95 0.36
C VAL A 102 7.87 3.16 -0.40
N ASP A 103 6.85 2.96 -1.22
CA ASP A 103 6.22 4.04 -2.00
C ASP A 103 4.89 4.47 -1.38
N ILE A 104 4.13 3.53 -0.80
CA ILE A 104 2.77 3.77 -0.31
C ILE A 104 2.56 3.09 1.05
N TRP A 105 1.97 3.82 2.01
CA TRP A 105 1.34 3.20 3.18
C TRP A 105 -0.12 2.84 2.86
N ALA A 106 -0.39 1.54 2.72
CA ALA A 106 -1.71 1.02 2.38
C ALA A 106 -2.65 1.01 3.61
N HIS A 107 -3.92 1.34 3.36
CA HIS A 107 -5.05 1.39 4.29
C HIS A 107 -4.67 1.85 5.71
N PRO A 108 -4.05 3.04 5.83
CA PRO A 108 -3.51 3.57 7.08
C PRO A 108 -4.55 3.59 8.20
N GLY A 109 -4.18 3.02 9.34
CA GLY A 109 -5.04 2.92 10.52
C GLY A 109 -5.97 1.71 10.57
N LEU A 110 -5.99 0.84 9.54
CA LEU A 110 -6.83 -0.37 9.55
C LEU A 110 -6.45 -1.29 10.71
N PHE A 111 -5.15 -1.55 10.90
CA PHE A 111 -4.66 -2.33 12.03
C PHE A 111 -5.06 -1.72 13.38
N LEU A 112 -4.84 -0.41 13.56
CA LEU A 112 -5.18 0.30 14.80
C LEU A 112 -6.66 0.14 15.15
N ARG A 113 -7.54 0.35 14.15
CA ARG A 113 -8.99 0.16 14.30
C ARG A 113 -9.33 -1.26 14.74
N ASN A 114 -8.77 -2.27 14.08
CA ASN A 114 -9.05 -3.67 14.38
C ASN A 114 -8.50 -4.11 15.75
N ALA A 115 -7.38 -3.51 16.19
CA ALA A 115 -6.77 -3.76 17.48
C ALA A 115 -7.37 -2.93 18.63
N GLY A 116 -8.35 -2.04 18.36
CA GLY A 116 -8.91 -1.14 19.36
C GLY A 116 -7.94 -0.05 19.85
N LEU A 117 -6.88 0.23 19.08
CA LEU A 117 -5.86 1.23 19.39
C LEU A 117 -6.19 2.57 18.72
N LYS A 118 -5.79 3.67 19.36
CA LYS A 118 -5.94 5.02 18.83
C LYS A 118 -4.65 5.80 18.97
N LEU A 119 -4.33 6.57 17.93
CA LEU A 119 -3.27 7.57 17.96
C LEU A 119 -3.87 8.93 18.29
N ARG A 120 -3.14 9.72 19.08
CA ARG A 120 -3.42 11.13 19.33
C ARG A 120 -3.03 11.96 18.10
N GLU A 121 -3.56 13.17 17.98
CA GLU A 121 -3.31 14.04 16.83
C GLU A 121 -1.81 14.31 16.64
N GLU A 122 -1.06 14.53 17.73
CA GLU A 122 0.37 14.76 17.70
C GLU A 122 1.17 13.53 17.22
N GLU A 123 0.70 12.32 17.53
CA GLU A 123 1.32 11.07 17.08
C GLU A 123 1.08 10.89 15.57
N VAL A 124 -0.13 11.15 15.10
CA VAL A 124 -0.49 11.14 13.66
C VAL A 124 0.33 12.18 12.90
N ALA A 125 0.42 13.40 13.43
CA ALA A 125 1.18 14.49 12.81
C ALA A 125 2.67 14.12 12.67
N ALA A 126 3.28 13.52 13.70
CA ALA A 126 4.67 13.09 13.65
C ALA A 126 4.92 11.95 12.65
N ILE A 127 3.99 11.00 12.54
CA ILE A 127 4.06 9.90 11.57
C ILE A 127 3.94 10.43 10.13
N LEU A 128 2.95 11.29 9.87
CA LEU A 128 2.70 11.85 8.55
C LEU A 128 3.82 12.81 8.11
N GLU A 129 4.50 13.47 9.04
CA GLU A 129 5.69 14.26 8.74
C GLU A 129 6.84 13.40 8.21
N ILE A 130 7.05 12.19 8.76
CA ILE A 130 8.02 11.24 8.21
C ILE A 130 7.60 10.81 6.82
N ALA A 131 6.34 10.41 6.62
CA ALA A 131 5.85 10.04 5.29
C ALA A 131 6.07 11.16 4.25
N SER A 132 5.80 12.41 4.62
CA SER A 132 6.06 13.56 3.75
C SER A 132 7.53 13.73 3.42
N ARG A 133 8.43 13.60 4.40
CA ARG A 133 9.88 13.77 4.21
C ARG A 133 10.47 12.67 3.33
N GLU A 134 10.03 11.44 3.54
CA GLU A 134 10.51 10.25 2.82
C GLU A 134 9.77 10.04 1.48
N ASN A 135 8.86 10.96 1.12
CA ASN A 135 8.02 10.89 -0.09
C ASN A 135 7.11 9.64 -0.18
N VAL A 136 6.74 9.06 0.96
CA VAL A 136 5.78 7.97 1.02
C VAL A 136 4.36 8.51 0.87
N LEU A 137 3.63 7.99 -0.13
CA LEU A 137 2.22 8.33 -0.34
C LEU A 137 1.34 7.65 0.71
N ILE A 138 0.24 8.30 1.04
CA ILE A 138 -0.77 7.74 1.95
C ILE A 138 -2.00 7.32 1.15
N GLU A 139 -2.39 6.04 1.29
CA GLU A 139 -3.56 5.53 0.59
C GLU A 139 -4.85 6.08 1.20
N LEU A 140 -5.70 6.68 0.37
CA LEU A 140 -7.12 6.91 0.63
C LEU A 140 -7.89 5.66 0.20
N ASN A 141 -7.99 4.70 1.11
CA ASN A 141 -8.58 3.40 0.84
C ASN A 141 -10.11 3.48 0.84
N ALA A 142 -10.70 3.24 -0.33
CA ALA A 142 -12.15 3.35 -0.53
C ALA A 142 -12.95 2.24 0.17
N LYS A 143 -12.39 1.04 0.29
CA LYS A 143 -13.05 -0.13 0.89
C LYS A 143 -13.24 0.02 2.39
N TYR A 144 -12.23 0.55 3.08
CA TYR A 144 -12.25 0.70 4.53
C TYR A 144 -12.64 2.10 5.01
N GLY A 145 -12.74 3.08 4.11
CA GLY A 145 -12.97 4.48 4.45
C GLY A 145 -11.85 5.07 5.31
N LEU A 146 -10.60 4.72 5.00
CA LEU A 146 -9.42 5.06 5.78
C LEU A 146 -8.38 5.82 4.93
N PRO A 147 -7.54 6.68 5.55
CA PRO A 147 -7.56 7.07 6.96
C PRO A 147 -8.76 7.99 7.26
N SER A 148 -8.96 8.35 8.54
CA SER A 148 -10.05 9.27 8.92
C SER A 148 -9.88 10.66 8.28
N LYS A 149 -10.97 11.44 8.21
CA LYS A 149 -10.91 12.82 7.69
C LYS A 149 -9.92 13.69 8.47
N ASP A 150 -9.80 13.48 9.78
CA ASP A 150 -8.86 14.22 10.63
C ASP A 150 -7.41 13.92 10.24
N TRP A 151 -7.08 12.65 9.99
CA TRP A 151 -5.76 12.25 9.51
C TRP A 151 -5.47 12.84 8.13
N VAL A 152 -6.45 12.85 7.22
CA VAL A 152 -6.30 13.48 5.90
C VAL A 152 -6.01 14.99 6.06
N TRP A 153 -6.71 15.67 6.97
CA TRP A 153 -6.49 17.10 7.22
C TRP A 153 -5.12 17.38 7.83
N VAL A 154 -4.68 16.58 8.81
CA VAL A 154 -3.32 16.63 9.35
C VAL A 154 -2.28 16.38 8.25
N GLY A 155 -2.46 15.35 7.43
CA GLY A 155 -1.53 15.01 6.35
C GLY A 155 -1.39 16.11 5.30
N LYS A 156 -2.50 16.74 4.91
CA LYS A 156 -2.46 17.92 4.03
C LYS A 156 -1.64 19.06 4.62
N ARG A 157 -1.80 19.37 5.92
CA ARG A 157 -0.98 20.39 6.60
C ARG A 157 0.50 20.02 6.66
N LYS A 158 0.82 18.72 6.69
CA LYS A 158 2.20 18.20 6.72
C LYS A 158 2.84 18.03 5.34
N GLY A 159 2.12 18.30 4.25
CA GLY A 159 2.65 18.20 2.88
C GLY A 159 2.61 16.79 2.28
N VAL A 160 1.91 15.85 2.94
CA VAL A 160 1.76 14.48 2.45
C VAL A 160 0.95 14.44 1.16
N LYS A 161 1.39 13.61 0.22
CA LYS A 161 0.65 13.26 -0.99
C LYS A 161 -0.21 12.03 -0.75
N PHE A 162 -1.39 12.02 -1.36
CA PHE A 162 -2.37 10.96 -1.22
C PHE A 162 -2.57 10.25 -2.55
N VAL A 163 -2.81 8.94 -2.48
CA VAL A 163 -3.18 8.10 -3.63
C VAL A 163 -4.48 7.39 -3.32
N ARG A 164 -5.38 7.27 -4.30
CA ARG A 164 -6.64 6.57 -4.09
C ARG A 164 -6.44 5.09 -4.42
N GLY A 165 -6.90 4.21 -3.53
CA GLY A 165 -6.86 2.78 -3.75
C GLY A 165 -8.18 2.12 -3.33
N SER A 166 -8.51 1.01 -4.00
CA SER A 166 -9.80 0.33 -3.86
C SER A 166 -9.70 -1.03 -3.17
N ASP A 167 -8.49 -1.56 -2.95
CA ASP A 167 -8.23 -2.86 -2.32
C ASP A 167 -9.14 -3.99 -2.86
N VAL A 168 -9.22 -4.02 -4.19
CA VAL A 168 -10.13 -4.88 -4.97
C VAL A 168 -9.59 -6.31 -4.97
N HIS A 169 -10.44 -7.25 -4.58
CA HIS A 169 -10.14 -8.69 -4.58
C HIS A 169 -10.99 -9.47 -5.60
N LYS A 170 -12.00 -8.82 -6.18
CA LYS A 170 -12.86 -9.36 -7.24
C LYS A 170 -13.14 -8.30 -8.29
N VAL A 171 -13.21 -8.70 -9.57
CA VAL A 171 -13.36 -7.76 -10.70
C VAL A 171 -14.60 -6.86 -10.56
N GLU A 172 -15.68 -7.36 -9.95
CA GLU A 172 -16.93 -6.64 -9.72
C GLU A 172 -16.80 -5.50 -8.69
N GLU A 173 -15.78 -5.54 -7.83
CA GLU A 173 -15.49 -4.51 -6.85
C GLU A 173 -14.86 -3.27 -7.48
N LEU A 174 -14.30 -3.41 -8.70
CA LEU A 174 -13.76 -2.29 -9.46
C LEU A 174 -14.90 -1.38 -9.94
N LYS A 175 -14.90 -0.13 -9.48
CA LYS A 175 -15.99 0.85 -9.63
C LYS A 175 -15.47 2.22 -10.01
#